data_AF-A0A920KU68-F1
#
_entry.id   AF-A0A920KU68-F1
#
_cell.length_a   1.000
_cell.length_b   1.000
_cell.length_c   1.000
_cell.angle_alpha   90.00
_cell.angle_beta   90.00
_cell.angle_gamma   90.00
#
_symmetry.space_group_name_H-M   'P 1'
#
loop_
_entity.id
_entity.type
_entity.pdbx_description
1 polymer ?
#
loop_
_entity_poly.entity_id
_entity_poly.type
_entity_poly.pdbx_seq_one_letter_code
_entity_poly.pdbx_strand_id
1 'polypeptide(L)' 'MAQNLNSEGNFHPSKFQVVEVDSSVRPARVTILSSHESKEDATEAWKASAVAKIDFYDISHSVLEI' A
#
# COMPACT_ATOMS: atom_id res chain seq x y z
N MET A 1 -36.46 2.75 10.66
CA MET A 1 -35.98 3.83 9.78
C MET A 1 -34.51 3.57 9.50
N ALA A 2 -34.19 3.01 8.33
CA ALA A 2 -32.81 2.78 7.91
C ALA A 2 -32.25 4.12 7.41
N GLN A 3 -31.28 4.68 8.13
CA GLN A 3 -30.58 5.88 7.70
C GLN A 3 -29.64 5.47 6.57
N ASN A 4 -30.06 5.81 5.35
CA ASN A 4 -29.26 5.72 4.13
C ASN A 4 -28.21 6.83 4.19
N LEU A 5 -27.04 6.53 4.77
CA LEU A 5 -25.85 7.36 4.61
C LEU A 5 -25.30 7.08 3.21
N ASN A 6 -25.88 7.73 2.21
CA ASN A 6 -25.15 8.10 1.00
C ASN A 6 -24.06 9.09 1.41
N SER A 7 -22.99 8.58 2.02
CA SER A 7 -21.71 9.24 1.91
C SER A 7 -21.25 8.97 0.50
N GLU A 8 -21.51 9.91 -0.41
CA GLU A 8 -20.57 10.20 -1.49
C GLU A 8 -19.23 10.50 -0.82
N GLY A 9 -18.55 9.44 -0.41
CA GLY A 9 -17.27 9.49 0.25
C GLY A 9 -16.33 10.03 -0.79
N ASN A 10 -16.03 11.32 -0.67
CA ASN A 10 -14.90 11.98 -1.30
C ASN A 10 -13.75 10.96 -1.25
N PHE A 11 -13.47 10.31 -2.38
CA PHE A 11 -12.49 9.24 -2.45
C PHE A 11 -11.15 9.96 -2.42
N HIS A 12 -10.76 10.43 -1.23
CA HIS A 12 -9.50 11.07 -1.01
C HIS A 12 -8.48 9.96 -1.24
N PRO A 13 -7.72 9.97 -2.35
CA PRO A 13 -6.72 8.94 -2.54
C PRO A 13 -5.77 9.05 -1.35
N SER A 14 -5.65 7.96 -0.59
CA SER A 14 -4.80 7.95 0.58
C SER A 14 -3.40 8.34 0.15
N LYS A 15 -2.84 9.36 0.80
CA LYS A 15 -1.62 10.03 0.35
C LYS A 15 -0.40 9.11 0.30
N PHE A 16 -0.40 8.05 1.12
CA PHE A 16 0.70 7.11 1.22
C PHE A 16 0.24 5.70 0.85
N GLN A 17 1.02 5.00 0.02
CA GLN A 17 0.74 3.63 -0.39
C GLN A 17 1.93 2.74 -0.09
N VAL A 18 1.69 1.60 0.54
CA VAL A 18 2.71 0.55 0.63
C VAL A 18 2.57 -0.33 -0.60
N VAL A 19 3.64 -0.43 -1.38
CA VAL A 19 3.66 -1.23 -2.60
C VAL A 19 4.67 -2.36 -2.50
N GLU A 20 4.34 -3.47 -3.17
CA GLU A 20 5.27 -4.53 -3.50
C GLU A 20 5.69 -4.39 -4.96
N VAL A 21 7.00 -4.39 -5.20
CA VAL A 21 7.60 -4.35 -6.53
C VAL A 21 8.25 -5.70 -6.79
N ASP A 22 7.73 -6.41 -7.78
CA ASP A 22 8.24 -7.67 -8.30
C ASP A 22 9.01 -7.37 -9.59
N SER A 23 10.34 -7.38 -9.49
CA SER A 23 11.27 -7.10 -10.58
C SER A 23 11.67 -8.35 -11.38
N SER A 24 11.18 -9.53 -10.98
CA SER A 24 11.44 -10.79 -11.68
C SER A 24 10.77 -10.87 -13.05
N VAL A 25 9.73 -10.05 -13.27
CA VAL A 25 8.95 -9.98 -14.52
C VAL A 25 9.17 -8.65 -15.25
N ARG A 26 8.99 -8.65 -16.58
CA ARG A 26 9.08 -7.43 -17.42
C ARG A 26 7.78 -7.20 -18.21
N PRO A 27 7.13 -6.03 -18.06
CA PRO A 27 7.47 -4.93 -17.14
C PRO A 27 7.35 -5.36 -15.67
N ALA A 28 8.10 -4.68 -14.78
CA ALA A 28 8.05 -4.94 -13.35
C ALA A 28 6.61 -4.77 -12.85
N ARG A 29 6.18 -5.67 -11.97
CA ARG A 29 4.82 -5.66 -11.45
C ARG A 29 4.79 -4.94 -10.11
N VAL A 30 3.94 -3.91 -10.02
CA VAL A 30 3.72 -3.16 -8.79
C VAL A 30 2.35 -3.50 -8.24
N THR A 31 2.29 -3.99 -7.00
CA THR A 31 1.06 -4.35 -6.29
C THR A 31 0.89 -3.43 -5.10
N ILE A 32 -0.23 -2.73 -5.00
CA ILE A 32 -0.55 -1.94 -3.82
C ILE A 32 -1.00 -2.90 -2.71
N LEU A 33 -0.28 -2.91 -1.60
CA LEU A 33 -0.58 -3.74 -0.44
C LEU A 33 -1.57 -3.03 0.52
N SER A 34 -1.38 -1.73 0.71
CA SER A 34 -2.24 -0.91 1.58
C SER A 34 -2.12 0.57 1.24
N SER A 35 -3.07 1.36 1.74
CA SER A 35 -3.20 2.79 1.49
C SER A 35 -3.50 3.49 2.82
N HIS A 36 -2.81 4.60 3.10
CA HIS A 36 -2.79 5.27 4.39
C HIS A 36 -2.81 6.79 4.21
N GLU A 37 -3.45 7.49 5.15
CA GLU A 37 -3.46 8.96 5.17
C GLU A 37 -2.21 9.53 5.84
N SER A 38 -1.65 8.82 6.84
CA SER A 38 -0.41 9.19 7.51
C SER A 38 0.79 8.40 6.98
N LYS A 39 1.94 9.09 6.92
CA LYS A 39 3.24 8.48 6.65
C LYS A 39 3.67 7.52 7.76
N GLU A 40 3.31 7.80 9.01
CA GLU A 40 3.65 6.95 10.15
C GLU A 40 2.99 5.58 10.00
N ASP A 41 1.68 5.57 9.74
CA ASP A 41 0.90 4.33 9.54
C ASP A 41 1.41 3.53 8.33
N ALA A 42 1.72 4.21 7.22
CA ALA A 42 2.33 3.56 6.06
C ALA A 42 3.69 2.96 6.37
N THR A 43 4.49 3.63 7.21
CA THR A 43 5.83 3.16 7.59
C THR A 43 5.75 1.94 8.50
N GLU A 44 4.82 1.91 9.45
CA GLU A 44 4.58 0.74 10.30
C GLU A 44 4.06 -0.44 9.48
N ALA A 45 3.15 -0.21 8.53
CA ALA A 45 2.68 -1.23 7.61
C ALA A 45 3.81 -1.78 6.71
N TRP A 46 4.72 -0.91 6.25
CA TRP A 46 5.91 -1.32 5.49
C TRP A 46 6.88 -2.16 6.33
N LYS A 47 7.13 -1.79 7.60
CA LYS A 47 7.97 -2.60 8.50
C LYS A 47 7.37 -3.99 8.67
N ALA A 48 6.05 -4.07 8.88
CA ALA A 48 5.36 -5.35 9.00
C ALA A 48 5.44 -6.18 7.71
N SER A 49 5.34 -5.55 6.53
CA SER A 49 5.46 -6.24 5.25
C SER A 49 6.89 -6.74 4.97
N ALA A 50 7.90 -5.94 5.34
CA ALA A 50 9.31 -6.27 5.15
C ALA A 50 9.76 -7.47 5.99
N VAL A 51 9.22 -7.62 7.21
CA VAL A 51 9.52 -8.76 8.10
C VAL A 51 8.99 -10.09 7.52
N ALA A 52 7.97 -10.05 6.66
CA ALA A 52 7.32 -11.24 6.12
C ALA A 52 8.06 -11.90 4.93
N LYS A 53 9.09 -11.26 4.33
CA LYS A 53 9.78 -11.79 3.15
C LYS A 53 11.29 -11.60 3.23
N ILE A 54 11.95 -12.52 3.95
CA ILE A 54 13.42 -12.55 4.10
C ILE A 54 14.12 -13.28 2.92
N ASP A 55 13.40 -13.96 2.02
CA ASP A 55 14.01 -14.89 1.03
C ASP A 55 13.77 -14.60 -0.47
N PHE A 56 13.23 -13.44 -0.85
CA PHE A 56 12.98 -13.12 -2.28
C PHE A 56 13.79 -11.89 -2.74
N TYR A 57 14.95 -12.13 -3.36
CA TYR A 57 15.86 -11.07 -3.85
C TYR A 57 15.25 -10.15 -4.93
N ASP A 58 14.22 -10.62 -5.65
CA ASP A 58 13.56 -9.87 -6.73
C ASP A 58 12.26 -9.17 -6.28
N ILE A 59 11.89 -9.27 -4.99
CA ILE A 59 10.69 -8.63 -4.43
C ILE A 59 11.10 -7.60 -3.39
N SER A 60 10.61 -6.38 -3.52
CA SER A 60 10.86 -5.30 -2.56
C SER A 60 9.57 -4.59 -2.15
N HIS A 61 9.53 -4.06 -0.93
CA HIS A 61 8.44 -3.20 -0.46
C HIS A 61 8.90 -1.75 -0.37
N SER A 62 8.02 -0.81 -0.71
CA SER A 62 8.29 0.63 -0.64
C SER A 62 7.05 1.41 -0.25
N VAL A 63 7.24 2.56 0.38
CA VAL A 63 6.18 3.55 0.63
C VAL A 63 6.26 4.59 -0.47
N LEU A 64 5.15 4.77 -1.21
CA LEU A 64 4.98 5.83 -2.20
C LEU A 64 4.10 6.93 -1.62
N GLU A 65 4.47 8.18 -1.86
CA GLU A 65 3.64 9.36 -1.62
C GLU A 65 3.03 9.79 -2.96
N ILE A 66 1.70 9.91 -3.03
CA ILE A 66 0.93 10.25 -4.24
C ILE A 66 0.25 11.62 -4.14
#